data_AF-A0AAW9FQM1-F1
#
_entry.id   AF-A0AAW9FQM1-F1
#
_cell.length_a   1.000
_cell.length_b   1.000
_cell.length_c   1.000
_cell.angle_alpha   90.00
_cell.angle_beta   90.00
_cell.angle_gamma   90.00
#
_symmetry.space_group_name_H-M   'P 1'
#
loop_
_entity.id
_entity.type
_entity.pdbx_description
1 polymer ?
#
loop_
_entity_poly.entity_id
_entity_poly.type
_entity_poly.pdbx_seq_one_letter_code
_entity_poly.pdbx_strand_id
1 'polypeptide(L)'
;MKFFVTTELGKGSRDLLGDKHSPKLVMRNITIIASAIVFTCSVPAKADRLVCSESEHARYMTVVGEVGEMGIDLNPLGQDRATFERLTAAYEKIDPKGPETALFVAHVPTGQFYSQACADERCTMVEMSAPEQACLIEHMNQCSYVALRFRGEEFCLLRSPKD
;
A
#
# COMPACT_ATOMS: atom_id res chain seq x y z
N MET A 1 12.66 -54.85 -6.27
CA MET A 1 12.20 -55.00 -7.67
C MET A 1 13.36 -54.55 -8.57
N LYS A 2 13.80 -55.40 -9.50
CA LYS A 2 15.06 -55.30 -10.25
C LYS A 2 14.71 -55.23 -11.74
N PHE A 3 15.21 -54.23 -12.47
CA PHE A 3 15.48 -54.14 -13.92
C PHE A 3 16.38 -52.90 -14.04
N PHE A 4 17.69 -52.88 -14.35
CA PHE A 4 18.55 -53.48 -15.40
C PHE A 4 18.13 -53.16 -16.85
N VAL A 5 19.03 -52.41 -17.53
CA VAL A 5 19.56 -52.53 -18.92
C VAL A 5 20.31 -51.19 -19.18
N THR A 6 21.65 -51.06 -19.06
CA THR A 6 22.81 -51.50 -19.86
C THR A 6 23.01 -50.85 -21.24
N THR A 7 24.22 -50.26 -21.40
CA THR A 7 25.19 -50.35 -22.55
C THR A 7 24.90 -49.54 -23.83
N GLU A 8 25.83 -48.99 -24.63
CA GLU A 8 27.31 -48.93 -24.80
C GLU A 8 27.61 -47.74 -25.76
N LEU A 9 28.64 -46.91 -25.57
CA LEU A 9 30.00 -47.01 -26.16
C LEU A 9 30.08 -46.63 -27.66
N GLY A 10 30.73 -45.48 -27.94
CA GLY A 10 31.03 -44.99 -29.30
C GLY A 10 32.37 -44.25 -29.36
N LYS A 11 33.43 -45.01 -29.65
CA LYS A 11 34.83 -44.62 -29.90
C LYS A 11 34.99 -43.79 -31.19
N GLY A 12 36.05 -42.97 -31.27
CA GLY A 12 36.66 -42.65 -32.57
C GLY A 12 37.55 -41.41 -32.60
N SER A 13 38.86 -41.60 -32.42
CA SER A 13 39.93 -40.63 -32.69
C SER A 13 40.82 -41.22 -33.80
N ARG A 14 41.14 -40.42 -34.84
CA ARG A 14 42.45 -40.34 -35.54
C ARG A 14 42.38 -39.51 -36.85
N ASP A 15 43.19 -38.44 -36.85
CA ASP A 15 44.11 -37.90 -37.86
C ASP A 15 43.83 -38.04 -39.36
N LEU A 16 44.02 -36.93 -40.10
CA LEU A 16 44.83 -36.88 -41.33
C LEU A 16 45.19 -35.42 -41.71
N LEU A 17 46.40 -35.29 -42.27
CA LEU A 17 47.18 -34.10 -42.65
C LEU A 17 46.47 -33.02 -43.49
N GLY A 18 46.94 -31.77 -43.38
CA GLY A 18 46.70 -30.74 -44.40
C GLY A 18 47.26 -29.35 -44.06
N ASP A 19 48.48 -29.10 -44.53
CA ASP A 19 49.24 -27.84 -44.56
C ASP A 19 48.46 -26.62 -45.13
N LYS A 20 48.66 -25.43 -44.54
CA LYS A 20 48.95 -24.12 -45.17
C LYS A 20 48.40 -22.87 -44.45
N HIS A 21 49.34 -22.17 -43.81
CA HIS A 21 49.57 -20.72 -43.77
C HIS A 21 48.42 -19.68 -43.64
N SER A 22 48.51 -18.91 -42.53
CA SER A 22 48.34 -17.45 -42.40
C SER A 22 46.92 -16.85 -42.17
N PRO A 23 46.81 -15.62 -41.63
CA PRO A 23 46.87 -15.29 -40.20
C PRO A 23 45.46 -14.95 -39.66
N LYS A 24 45.04 -15.54 -38.53
CA LYS A 24 43.77 -15.19 -37.88
C LYS A 24 44.00 -14.25 -36.71
N LEU A 25 43.66 -12.99 -36.96
CA LEU A 25 43.10 -11.99 -36.05
C LEU A 25 43.01 -12.46 -34.58
N VAL A 26 43.84 -11.87 -33.72
CA VAL A 26 43.73 -12.00 -32.26
C VAL A 26 42.40 -11.39 -31.84
N MET A 27 41.38 -12.25 -31.68
CA MET A 27 40.10 -11.86 -31.10
C MET A 27 40.20 -12.10 -29.60
N ARG A 28 40.43 -11.02 -28.87
CA ARG A 28 40.53 -11.00 -27.41
C ARG A 28 39.16 -11.38 -26.85
N ASN A 29 39.07 -12.52 -26.16
CA ASN A 29 37.84 -12.98 -25.52
C ASN A 29 37.44 -11.97 -24.43
N ILE A 30 36.46 -11.11 -24.73
CA ILE A 30 35.80 -10.25 -23.75
C ILE A 30 34.76 -11.13 -23.07
N THR A 31 35.11 -11.67 -21.91
CA THR A 31 34.16 -12.31 -21.01
C THR A 31 33.26 -11.23 -20.43
N ILE A 32 32.05 -11.09 -20.97
CA ILE A 32 31.02 -10.22 -20.40
C ILE A 32 30.43 -10.95 -19.19
N ILE A 33 30.83 -10.54 -18.00
CA ILE A 33 30.18 -10.97 -16.75
C ILE A 33 28.84 -10.23 -16.70
N ALA A 34 27.76 -10.95 -17.05
CA ALA A 34 26.40 -10.44 -16.90
C ALA A 34 26.05 -10.39 -15.40
N SER A 35 26.35 -9.27 -14.76
CA SER A 35 25.90 -8.99 -13.40
C SER A 35 24.37 -8.85 -13.40
N ALA A 36 23.68 -9.78 -12.74
CA ALA A 36 22.26 -9.67 -12.48
C ALA A 36 22.02 -8.49 -11.53
N ILE A 37 21.55 -7.36 -12.06
CA ILE A 37 21.06 -6.26 -11.25
C ILE A 37 19.71 -6.70 -10.70
N VAL A 38 19.69 -7.18 -9.46
CA VAL A 38 18.45 -7.40 -8.72
C VAL A 38 17.84 -6.03 -8.45
N PHE A 39 16.85 -5.67 -9.26
CA PHE A 39 16.06 -4.47 -9.05
C PHE A 39 15.13 -4.74 -7.85
N THR A 40 15.63 -4.51 -6.64
CA THR A 40 14.81 -4.54 -5.44
C THR A 40 13.89 -3.32 -5.48
N CYS A 41 12.64 -3.53 -5.92
CA CYS A 41 11.59 -2.54 -5.71
C CYS A 41 11.37 -2.45 -4.19
N SER A 42 12.02 -1.47 -3.55
CA SER A 42 11.66 -1.08 -2.20
C SER A 42 10.24 -0.51 -2.27
N VAL A 43 9.26 -1.32 -1.83
CA VAL A 43 7.95 -0.80 -1.49
C VAL A 43 8.20 0.27 -0.42
N PRO A 44 7.86 1.54 -0.65
CA PRO A 44 8.03 2.55 0.38
C PRO A 44 7.31 2.05 1.63
N ALA A 45 8.03 2.01 2.75
CA ALA A 45 7.42 1.73 4.04
C ALA A 45 6.21 2.65 4.14
N LYS A 46 5.02 2.08 4.39
CA LYS A 46 3.84 2.86 4.70
C LYS A 46 4.25 3.91 5.71
N ALA A 47 3.99 5.18 5.41
CA ALA A 47 4.29 6.24 6.35
C ALA A 47 3.59 5.89 7.66
N ASP A 48 4.32 5.88 8.78
CA ASP A 48 3.78 5.74 10.14
C ASP A 48 2.87 6.94 10.52
N ARG A 49 2.47 7.75 9.53
CA ARG A 49 1.84 9.05 9.67
C ARG A 49 0.71 9.16 8.66
N LEU A 50 -0.45 9.63 9.13
CA LEU A 50 -1.59 9.89 8.27
C LEU A 50 -1.27 11.07 7.35
N VAL A 51 -1.27 10.85 6.04
CA VAL A 51 -0.98 11.89 5.03
C VAL A 51 -2.28 12.55 4.60
N CYS A 52 -2.42 13.85 4.91
CA CYS A 52 -3.57 14.66 4.52
C CYS A 52 -3.15 15.69 3.49
N SER A 53 -3.53 15.46 2.24
CA SER A 53 -3.34 16.40 1.13
C SER A 53 -4.51 16.32 0.17
N GLU A 54 -4.62 17.31 -0.72
CA GLU A 54 -5.63 17.28 -1.79
C GLU A 54 -5.44 16.06 -2.72
N SER A 55 -4.19 15.66 -3.00
CA SER A 55 -3.91 14.48 -3.80
C SER A 55 -4.34 13.18 -3.11
N GLU A 56 -4.15 13.07 -1.79
CA GLU A 56 -4.60 11.91 -1.02
C GLU A 56 -6.12 11.83 -0.93
N HIS A 57 -6.79 12.98 -0.80
CA HIS A 57 -8.26 13.00 -0.86
C HIS A 57 -8.76 12.63 -2.26
N ALA A 58 -8.16 13.15 -3.33
CA ALA A 58 -8.51 12.76 -4.69
C ALA A 58 -8.32 11.25 -4.92
N ARG A 59 -7.27 10.64 -4.34
CA ARG A 59 -7.05 9.20 -4.37
C ARG A 59 -8.17 8.43 -3.69
N TYR A 60 -8.61 8.87 -2.51
CA TYR A 60 -9.80 8.31 -1.85
C TYR A 60 -11.05 8.40 -2.75
N MET A 61 -11.28 9.54 -3.40
CA MET A 61 -12.44 9.72 -4.28
C MET A 61 -12.47 8.76 -5.47
N THR A 62 -11.32 8.21 -5.90
CA THR A 62 -11.29 7.17 -6.94
C THR A 62 -11.81 5.81 -6.48
N VAL A 63 -11.78 5.54 -5.17
CA VAL A 63 -12.17 4.25 -4.57
C VAL A 63 -13.42 4.35 -3.68
N VAL A 64 -14.04 5.52 -3.56
CA VAL A 64 -15.19 5.76 -2.65
C VAL A 64 -16.34 4.78 -2.88
N GLY A 65 -16.59 4.43 -4.15
CA GLY A 65 -17.62 3.46 -4.51
C GLY A 65 -17.24 2.01 -4.25
N GLU A 66 -15.99 1.69 -3.96
CA GLU A 66 -15.55 0.36 -3.50
C GLU A 66 -15.57 0.27 -1.97
N VAL A 67 -15.24 1.38 -1.30
CA VAL A 67 -15.19 1.49 0.15
C VAL A 67 -16.57 1.28 0.77
N GLY A 68 -17.62 1.84 0.18
CA GLY A 68 -18.97 1.67 0.73
C GLY A 68 -20.12 2.20 -0.11
N GLU A 69 -21.32 2.13 0.45
CA GLU A 69 -22.57 2.59 -0.18
C GLU A 69 -22.73 4.11 -0.16
N MET A 70 -21.93 4.83 0.64
CA MET A 70 -21.91 6.30 0.69
C MET A 70 -20.49 6.84 0.60
N GLY A 71 -20.35 8.10 0.22
CA GLY A 71 -19.08 8.82 0.26
C GLY A 71 -18.97 9.74 1.48
N ILE A 72 -17.74 10.03 1.85
CA ILE A 72 -17.41 10.98 2.93
C ILE A 72 -16.60 12.11 2.31
N ASP A 73 -17.19 13.29 2.25
CA ASP A 73 -16.53 14.49 1.76
C ASP A 73 -15.72 15.16 2.89
N LEU A 74 -14.74 15.98 2.52
CA LEU A 74 -14.01 16.79 3.48
C LEU A 74 -14.94 17.86 4.07
N ASN A 75 -14.82 18.10 5.38
CA ASN A 75 -15.47 19.26 5.99
C ASN A 75 -14.96 20.56 5.32
N PRO A 76 -15.84 21.39 4.71
CA PRO A 76 -15.41 22.56 3.95
C PRO A 76 -14.69 23.60 4.82
N LEU A 77 -15.04 23.71 6.10
CA LEU A 77 -14.42 24.64 7.05
C LEU A 77 -13.05 24.15 7.53
N GLY A 78 -12.82 22.83 7.52
CA GLY A 78 -11.61 22.23 8.07
C GLY A 78 -11.44 22.47 9.58
N GLN A 79 -10.26 22.15 10.08
CA GLN A 79 -9.86 22.41 11.47
C GLN A 79 -8.73 23.45 11.50
N ASP A 80 -8.60 24.17 12.61
CA ASP A 80 -7.38 24.94 12.86
C ASP A 80 -6.15 24.02 12.96
N ARG A 81 -4.94 24.60 12.81
CA ARG A 81 -3.69 23.83 12.78
C ARG A 81 -3.49 22.96 14.02
N ALA A 82 -3.73 23.52 15.21
CA ALA A 82 -3.49 22.81 16.47
C ALA A 82 -4.48 21.66 16.65
N THR A 83 -5.75 21.88 16.30
CA THR A 83 -6.78 20.83 16.30
C THR A 83 -6.45 19.74 15.29
N PHE A 84 -6.07 20.10 14.06
CA PHE A 84 -5.66 19.15 13.03
C PHE A 84 -4.49 18.26 13.49
N GLU A 85 -3.44 18.86 14.04
CA GLU A 85 -2.26 18.13 14.54
C GLU A 85 -2.62 17.22 15.71
N ARG A 86 -3.47 17.67 16.64
CA ARG A 86 -3.94 16.85 17.74
C ARG A 86 -4.74 15.63 17.26
N LEU A 87 -5.64 15.80 16.29
CA LEU A 87 -6.48 14.72 15.77
C LEU A 87 -5.66 13.69 15.00
N THR A 88 -4.74 14.14 14.14
CA THR A 88 -3.83 13.24 13.41
C THR A 88 -2.90 12.47 14.35
N ALA A 89 -2.29 13.13 15.33
CA ALA A 89 -1.46 12.46 16.33
C ALA A 89 -2.27 11.50 17.23
N ALA A 90 -3.53 11.81 17.52
CA ALA A 90 -4.41 10.92 18.27
C ALA A 90 -4.80 9.68 17.45
N TYR A 91 -5.06 9.83 16.16
CA TYR A 91 -5.28 8.70 15.25
C TYR A 91 -4.04 7.80 15.17
N GLU A 92 -2.84 8.38 15.01
CA GLU A 92 -1.59 7.62 14.94
C GLU A 92 -1.31 6.80 16.21
N LYS A 93 -1.77 7.25 17.38
CA LYS A 93 -1.67 6.48 18.64
C LYS A 93 -2.59 5.28 18.71
N ILE A 94 -3.73 5.31 17.97
CA ILE A 94 -4.62 4.15 17.85
C ILE A 94 -3.92 3.04 17.07
N ASP A 95 -3.01 3.42 16.17
CA ASP A 95 -2.22 2.54 15.31
C ASP A 95 -3.04 1.41 14.65
N PRO A 96 -4.15 1.74 13.96
CA PRO A 96 -5.04 0.73 13.42
C PRO A 96 -4.31 -0.17 12.40
N LYS A 97 -4.52 -1.48 12.50
CA LYS A 97 -3.90 -2.50 11.65
C LYS A 97 -4.95 -3.31 10.91
N GLY A 98 -4.48 -4.21 10.05
CA GLY A 98 -5.34 -5.16 9.33
C GLY A 98 -5.83 -4.64 7.97
N PRO A 99 -6.40 -5.56 7.17
CA PRO A 99 -6.91 -5.25 5.83
C PRO A 99 -8.35 -4.74 5.82
N GLU A 100 -9.06 -4.88 6.94
CA GLU A 100 -10.46 -4.54 7.10
C GLU A 100 -10.75 -3.07 6.81
N THR A 101 -11.92 -2.83 6.22
CA THR A 101 -12.40 -1.48 5.98
C THR A 101 -12.90 -0.91 7.29
N ALA A 102 -12.34 0.22 7.71
CA ALA A 102 -12.67 0.83 9.00
C ALA A 102 -12.73 2.35 8.89
N LEU A 103 -13.71 2.92 9.59
CA LEU A 103 -13.95 4.35 9.64
C LEU A 103 -13.63 4.90 11.02
N PHE A 104 -13.05 6.09 11.06
CA PHE A 104 -12.61 6.74 12.29
C PHE A 104 -13.16 8.16 12.35
N VAL A 105 -14.01 8.41 13.35
CA VAL A 105 -14.58 9.71 13.67
C VAL A 105 -14.02 10.18 15.00
N ALA A 106 -13.75 11.46 15.15
CA ALA A 106 -13.36 12.05 16.42
C ALA A 106 -14.33 13.15 16.84
N HIS A 107 -14.62 13.21 18.14
CA HIS A 107 -15.18 14.41 18.75
C HIS A 107 -14.06 15.46 18.82
N VAL A 108 -14.20 16.54 18.06
CA VAL A 108 -13.15 17.51 17.80
C VAL A 108 -12.61 18.12 19.11
N PRO A 109 -13.40 18.73 20.01
CA PRO A 109 -12.90 19.29 21.27
C PRO A 109 -12.04 18.35 22.11
N THR A 110 -12.44 17.09 22.26
CA THR A 110 -11.81 16.16 23.20
C THR A 110 -10.73 15.31 22.54
N GLY A 111 -10.86 15.05 21.24
CA GLY A 111 -10.04 14.09 20.51
C GLY A 111 -10.41 12.63 20.81
N GLN A 112 -11.58 12.38 21.43
CA GLN A 112 -12.11 11.03 21.62
C GLN A 112 -12.51 10.44 20.27
N PHE A 113 -12.05 9.21 19.99
CA PHE A 113 -12.34 8.50 18.75
C PHE A 113 -13.47 7.49 18.90
N TYR A 114 -14.22 7.36 17.82
CA TYR A 114 -15.26 6.37 17.57
C TYR A 114 -14.91 5.70 16.25
N SER A 115 -14.95 4.37 16.25
CA SER A 115 -14.60 3.60 15.05
C SER A 115 -15.63 2.52 14.76
N GLN A 116 -15.73 2.18 13.48
CA GLN A 116 -16.52 1.07 13.00
C GLN A 116 -15.70 0.33 11.93
N ALA A 117 -15.47 -0.97 12.16
CA ALA A 117 -15.00 -1.87 11.12
C ALA A 117 -16.22 -2.48 10.40
N CYS A 118 -16.14 -2.62 9.09
CA CYS A 118 -17.22 -3.17 8.28
C CYS A 118 -17.15 -4.70 8.31
N ALA A 119 -18.31 -5.35 8.32
CA ALA A 119 -18.40 -6.80 8.34
C ALA A 119 -17.85 -7.42 7.05
N ASP A 120 -18.11 -6.75 5.92
CA ASP A 120 -17.57 -7.05 4.61
C ASP A 120 -16.61 -5.95 4.15
N GLU A 121 -15.86 -6.21 3.08
CA GLU A 121 -14.91 -5.24 2.53
C GLU A 121 -15.58 -3.92 2.12
N ARG A 122 -16.78 -3.99 1.53
CA ARG A 122 -17.58 -2.81 1.20
C ARG A 122 -18.57 -2.55 2.33
N CYS A 123 -18.46 -1.37 2.94
CA CYS A 123 -19.34 -0.96 4.03
C CYS A 123 -20.76 -0.63 3.54
N THR A 124 -21.74 -1.06 4.33
CA THR A 124 -23.12 -0.57 4.21
C THR A 124 -23.23 0.88 4.67
N MET A 125 -24.28 1.58 4.24
CA MET A 125 -24.56 2.96 4.70
C MET A 125 -24.67 3.05 6.24
N VAL A 126 -25.20 2.01 6.89
CA VAL A 126 -25.33 1.97 8.35
C VAL A 126 -23.96 1.88 9.02
N GLU A 127 -23.08 1.01 8.56
CA GLU A 127 -21.72 0.89 9.10
C GLU A 127 -20.91 2.16 8.88
N MET A 128 -21.04 2.80 7.71
CA MET A 128 -20.32 4.05 7.43
C MET A 128 -20.72 5.19 8.35
N SER A 129 -21.99 5.29 8.72
CA SER A 129 -22.50 6.37 9.58
C SER A 129 -22.44 6.05 11.08
N ALA A 130 -22.28 4.78 11.45
CA ALA A 130 -22.25 4.33 12.85
C ALA A 130 -21.26 5.09 13.77
N PRO A 131 -19.98 5.33 13.38
CA PRO A 131 -19.04 6.00 14.28
C PRO A 131 -19.38 7.48 14.49
N GLU A 132 -19.94 8.14 13.47
CA GLU A 132 -20.43 9.51 13.60
C GLU A 132 -21.69 9.57 14.47
N GLN A 133 -22.64 8.67 14.27
CA GLN A 133 -23.83 8.58 15.12
C GLN A 133 -23.46 8.34 16.57
N ALA A 134 -22.50 7.44 16.86
CA ALA A 134 -22.02 7.18 18.21
C ALA A 134 -21.43 8.44 18.85
N CYS A 135 -20.60 9.18 18.11
CA CYS A 135 -20.06 10.47 18.55
C CYS A 135 -21.17 11.49 18.82
N LEU A 136 -22.13 11.62 17.91
CA LEU A 136 -23.22 12.59 18.03
C LEU A 136 -24.18 12.26 19.16
N ILE A 137 -24.41 10.98 19.48
CA ILE A 137 -25.22 10.58 20.64
C ILE A 137 -24.58 11.04 21.95
N GLU A 138 -23.25 11.01 22.05
CA GLU A 138 -22.53 11.39 23.27
C GLU A 138 -22.29 12.91 23.38
N HIS A 139 -21.93 13.57 22.28
CA HIS A 139 -21.44 14.97 22.29
C HIS A 139 -22.36 15.97 21.56
N MET A 140 -23.44 15.51 20.90
CA MET A 140 -24.44 16.31 20.16
C MET A 140 -23.94 17.07 18.92
N ASN A 141 -22.66 17.42 18.82
CA ASN A 141 -22.08 18.10 17.67
C ASN A 141 -20.55 17.90 17.59
N GLN A 142 -19.90 18.59 16.63
CA GLN A 142 -18.45 18.67 16.52
C GLN A 142 -17.76 17.30 16.35
N CYS A 143 -18.45 16.37 15.68
CA CYS A 143 -17.91 15.10 15.23
C CYS A 143 -17.35 15.26 13.82
N SER A 144 -16.13 14.77 13.58
CA SER A 144 -15.48 14.83 12.26
C SER A 144 -14.92 13.48 11.90
N TYR A 145 -15.18 13.03 10.69
CA TYR A 145 -14.38 11.95 10.09
C TYR A 145 -12.92 12.39 10.02
N VAL A 146 -12.03 11.52 10.48
CA VAL A 146 -10.58 11.78 10.54
C VAL A 146 -9.87 10.95 9.48
N ALA A 147 -10.18 9.66 9.43
CA ALA A 147 -9.51 8.72 8.56
C ALA A 147 -10.43 7.56 8.16
N LEU A 148 -10.05 6.92 7.06
CA LEU A 148 -10.61 5.68 6.60
C LEU A 148 -9.50 4.70 6.24
N ARG A 149 -9.69 3.44 6.63
CA ARG A 149 -8.83 2.33 6.20
C ARG A 149 -9.56 1.47 5.20
N PHE A 150 -8.86 1.05 4.16
CA PHE A 150 -9.39 0.17 3.12
C PHE A 150 -8.24 -0.63 2.51
N ARG A 151 -8.34 -1.96 2.48
CA ARG A 151 -7.27 -2.87 2.01
C ARG A 151 -5.91 -2.60 2.67
N GLY A 152 -5.97 -2.22 3.95
CA GLY A 152 -4.81 -1.87 4.76
C GLY A 152 -4.16 -0.53 4.42
N GLU A 153 -4.67 0.22 3.43
CA GLU A 153 -4.30 1.61 3.14
C GLU A 153 -5.09 2.58 4.00
N GLU A 154 -4.50 3.76 4.21
CA GLU A 154 -5.11 4.83 5.00
C GLU A 154 -5.42 6.01 4.10
N PHE A 155 -6.57 6.63 4.33
CA PHE A 155 -7.06 7.80 3.63
C PHE A 155 -7.40 8.85 4.68
N CYS A 156 -6.78 10.02 4.57
CA CYS A 156 -7.13 11.13 5.44
C CYS A 156 -8.42 11.79 4.97
N LEU A 157 -9.34 11.99 5.91
CA LEU A 157 -10.63 12.66 5.69
C LEU A 157 -10.69 14.04 6.36
N LEU A 158 -9.56 14.53 6.89
CA LEU A 158 -9.40 15.90 7.35
C LEU A 158 -8.91 16.79 6.22
N ARG A 159 -9.44 18.02 6.18
CA ARG A 159 -8.88 19.09 5.38
C ARG A 159 -7.58 19.57 6.00
N SER A 160 -6.49 19.55 5.23
CA SER A 160 -5.23 20.16 5.67
C SER A 160 -5.44 21.65 5.96
N PRO A 161 -4.94 22.19 7.10
CA PRO A 161 -4.97 23.61 7.36
C PRO A 161 -4.21 24.35 6.26
N LYS A 162 -4.68 25.55 5.92
CA LYS A 162 -3.90 26.47 5.07
C LYS A 162 -2.79 27.10 5.90
N ASP A 163 -1.68 27.42 5.24
CA ASP A 163 -0.59 28.20 5.83
C ASP A 163 -0.97 29.70 5.88
#